data_AF-A0A1M5X7W4-F1
#
_entry.id   AF-A0A1M5X7W4-F1
#
_cell.length_a   1.000
_cell.length_b   1.000
_cell.length_c   1.000
_cell.angle_alpha   90.00
_cell.angle_beta   90.00
_cell.angle_gamma   90.00
#
_symmetry.space_group_name_H-M   'P 1'
#
loop_
_entity.id
_entity.type
_entity.pdbx_description
1 polymer ?
#
loop_
_entity_poly.entity_id
_entity_poly.type
_entity_poly.pdbx_seq_one_letter_code
_entity_poly.pdbx_strand_id
1 'polypeptide(L)'
;MESLNGLMLKNTPVYMKKAQTKTKLKIYQDSKEIPFWNYKRIDQTGDYFYMIRGYESGDEVPDVDLDELKAKYEEIEQDYAISINMKNEEVLQYGQIAVAQNEMNRYQLMIKMIDLCLKTQELSDSMGVTTSEDFNEQTIRELLKHFKVQKCESLTEQRQKLVEKVEKHKNNIEKLKSSINKNEVTDSGDFNLTDQFICLQMGLEMQIDDKQISLYEFGLYVKRLIEKVEATNKALKNGK
;
A
#
# COMPACT_ATOMS: atom_id res chain seq x y z
N MET A 1 -34.58 69.99 -43.82
CA MET A 1 -33.89 70.35 -42.57
C MET A 1 -34.80 69.95 -41.43
N GLU A 2 -34.30 69.07 -40.55
CA GLU A 2 -34.76 68.75 -39.17
C GLU A 2 -36.28 68.44 -38.98
N SER A 3 -36.72 67.33 -38.39
CA SER A 3 -36.28 66.75 -37.12
C SER A 3 -36.69 65.27 -36.99
N LEU A 4 -35.76 64.45 -36.50
CA LEU A 4 -36.02 63.20 -35.79
C LEU A 4 -36.70 63.48 -34.44
N ASN A 5 -37.66 62.64 -34.04
CA ASN A 5 -37.74 62.00 -32.71
C ASN A 5 -39.13 61.42 -32.45
N GLY A 6 -39.21 60.12 -32.13
CA GLY A 6 -40.46 59.52 -31.69
C GLY A 6 -40.43 58.00 -31.53
N LEU A 7 -39.90 57.55 -30.39
CA LEU A 7 -40.14 56.26 -29.71
C LEU A 7 -39.93 54.95 -30.50
N MET A 8 -38.81 54.29 -30.20
CA MET A 8 -38.76 52.83 -30.10
C MET A 8 -38.19 52.48 -28.72
N LEU A 9 -39.07 51.95 -27.86
CA LEU A 9 -38.75 51.37 -26.56
C LEU A 9 -37.77 50.20 -26.74
N LYS A 10 -36.50 50.41 -26.37
CA LYS A 10 -35.56 49.31 -26.15
C LYS A 10 -35.65 48.88 -24.70
N ASN A 11 -36.41 47.80 -24.47
CA ASN A 11 -36.31 47.00 -23.27
C ASN A 11 -34.92 46.34 -23.23
N THR A 12 -33.93 47.02 -22.65
CA THR A 12 -32.69 46.37 -22.23
C THR A 12 -32.98 45.62 -20.94
N PRO A 13 -32.83 44.28 -20.89
CA PRO A 13 -32.85 43.59 -19.62
C PRO A 13 -31.62 44.02 -18.83
N VAL A 14 -31.85 44.67 -17.69
CA VAL A 14 -30.83 44.90 -16.67
C VAL A 14 -30.45 43.51 -16.13
N TYR A 15 -29.38 42.94 -16.66
CA TYR A 15 -28.73 41.80 -16.02
C TYR A 15 -28.20 42.29 -14.68
N MET A 16 -28.96 42.06 -13.61
CA MET A 16 -28.40 42.05 -12.28
C MET A 16 -27.30 40.99 -12.28
N LYS A 17 -26.04 41.43 -12.21
CA LYS A 17 -24.94 40.59 -11.73
C LYS A 17 -25.40 40.06 -10.38
N LYS A 18 -25.83 38.80 -10.33
CA LYS A 18 -25.93 38.07 -9.06
C LYS A 18 -24.54 38.20 -8.44
N ALA A 19 -24.47 38.88 -7.30
CA ALA A 19 -23.29 38.84 -6.47
C ALA A 19 -22.99 37.36 -6.23
N GLN A 20 -21.91 36.85 -6.84
CA GLN A 20 -21.36 35.57 -6.50
C GLN A 20 -20.95 35.70 -5.04
N THR A 21 -21.79 35.18 -4.14
CA THR A 21 -21.41 34.91 -2.76
C THR A 21 -20.12 34.12 -2.83
N LYS A 22 -19.01 34.72 -2.38
CA LYS A 22 -17.72 34.05 -2.19
C LYS A 22 -17.96 32.84 -1.29
N THR A 23 -18.22 31.69 -1.88
CA THR A 23 -18.21 30.43 -1.16
C THR A 23 -16.76 30.25 -0.75
N LYS A 24 -16.43 30.55 0.51
CA LYS A 24 -15.07 30.39 1.03
C LYS A 24 -14.69 28.93 0.78
N LEU A 25 -13.74 28.72 -0.15
CA LEU A 25 -13.31 27.39 -0.54
C LEU A 25 -12.83 26.67 0.73
N LYS A 26 -13.35 25.46 0.93
CA LYS A 26 -13.02 24.68 2.13
C LYS A 26 -11.72 23.94 1.84
N ILE A 27 -10.66 24.31 2.55
CA ILE A 27 -9.36 23.63 2.48
C ILE A 27 -9.23 22.64 3.64
N TYR A 28 -8.45 21.57 3.47
CA TYR A 28 -8.13 20.65 4.56
C TYR A 28 -7.30 21.34 5.64
N GLN A 29 -7.59 21.04 6.91
CA GLN A 29 -6.98 21.74 8.05
C GLN A 29 -5.85 20.95 8.71
N ASP A 30 -5.97 19.63 8.74
CA ASP A 30 -5.04 18.74 9.43
C ASP A 30 -4.92 17.37 8.73
N SER A 31 -3.99 16.53 9.22
CA SER A 31 -3.71 15.20 8.67
C SER A 31 -4.87 14.20 8.81
N LYS A 32 -5.85 14.45 9.69
CA LYS A 32 -7.06 13.63 9.84
C LYS A 32 -8.13 13.99 8.82
N GLU A 33 -8.05 15.19 8.24
CA GLU A 33 -9.01 15.64 7.23
C GLU A 33 -8.57 15.35 5.79
N ILE A 34 -7.28 15.51 5.47
CA ILE A 34 -6.80 15.32 4.10
C ILE A 34 -6.80 13.83 3.72
N PRO A 35 -7.48 13.43 2.62
CA PRO A 35 -7.38 12.07 2.10
C PRO A 35 -5.95 11.74 1.71
N PHE A 36 -5.51 10.51 1.99
CA PHE A 36 -4.17 10.06 1.62
C PHE A 36 -3.94 10.16 0.11
N TRP A 37 -4.96 9.90 -0.70
CA TRP A 37 -4.90 10.11 -2.15
C TRP A 37 -4.54 11.55 -2.52
N ASN A 38 -5.15 12.56 -1.89
CA ASN A 38 -4.87 13.98 -2.17
C ASN A 38 -3.42 14.31 -1.79
N TYR A 39 -2.97 13.87 -0.61
CA TYR A 39 -1.59 14.02 -0.17
C TYR A 39 -0.61 13.44 -1.20
N LYS A 40 -0.84 12.19 -1.62
CA LYS A 40 -0.05 11.51 -2.65
C LYS A 40 -0.01 12.26 -3.99
N ARG A 41 -1.12 12.89 -4.40
CA ARG A 41 -1.18 13.67 -5.64
C ARG A 41 -0.37 14.95 -5.54
N ILE A 42 -0.43 15.66 -4.41
CA ILE A 42 0.38 16.86 -4.17
C ILE A 42 1.86 16.50 -4.23
N ASP A 43 2.27 15.47 -3.49
CA ASP A 43 3.66 14.96 -3.48
C ASP A 43 4.17 14.61 -4.90
N GLN A 44 3.33 13.95 -5.71
CA GLN A 44 3.71 13.49 -7.05
C GLN A 44 3.71 14.60 -8.12
N THR A 45 2.87 15.63 -7.98
CA THR A 45 2.59 16.58 -9.06
C THR A 45 2.95 18.02 -8.72
N GLY A 46 3.13 18.35 -7.45
CA GLY A 46 3.25 19.72 -6.96
C GLY A 46 1.95 20.53 -7.07
N ASP A 47 0.82 19.89 -7.41
CA ASP A 47 -0.47 20.56 -7.56
C ASP A 47 -1.15 20.74 -6.19
N TYR A 48 -0.93 21.88 -5.56
CA TYR A 48 -1.51 22.20 -4.25
C TYR A 48 -3.03 22.43 -4.31
N PHE A 49 -3.68 22.52 -5.47
CA PHE A 49 -5.15 22.65 -5.51
C PHE A 49 -5.87 21.43 -4.93
N TYR A 50 -5.21 20.28 -4.87
CA TYR A 50 -5.70 19.11 -4.13
C TYR A 50 -5.87 19.34 -2.61
N MET A 51 -5.41 20.49 -2.07
CA MET A 51 -5.75 20.94 -0.72
C MET A 51 -7.20 21.41 -0.57
N ILE A 52 -7.89 21.67 -1.68
CA ILE A 52 -9.27 22.11 -1.71
C ILE A 52 -10.19 20.89 -1.72
N ARG A 53 -11.18 20.89 -0.84
CA ARG A 53 -12.13 19.79 -0.72
C ARG A 53 -12.96 19.65 -2.01
N GLY A 54 -12.85 18.49 -2.63
CA GLY A 54 -13.60 18.13 -3.85
C GLY A 54 -12.98 18.62 -5.16
N TYR A 55 -11.73 19.13 -5.13
CA TYR A 55 -11.01 19.50 -6.34
C TYR A 55 -10.66 18.27 -7.19
N GLU A 56 -10.96 18.35 -8.48
CA GLU A 56 -10.47 17.44 -9.51
C GLU A 56 -9.55 18.16 -10.50
N SER A 57 -8.63 17.41 -11.11
CA SER A 57 -7.66 18.00 -12.05
C SER A 57 -8.40 18.61 -13.25
N GLY A 58 -8.13 19.89 -13.52
CA GLY A 58 -8.78 20.65 -14.58
C GLY A 58 -9.95 21.52 -14.11
N ASP A 59 -10.34 21.45 -12.83
CA ASP A 59 -11.32 22.37 -12.27
C ASP A 59 -10.80 23.83 -12.27
N GLU A 60 -11.67 24.77 -12.63
CA GLU A 60 -11.37 26.19 -12.49
C GLU A 60 -11.50 26.62 -11.03
N VAL A 61 -10.40 27.11 -10.46
CA VAL A 61 -10.34 27.58 -9.08
C VAL A 61 -10.03 29.09 -9.04
N PRO A 62 -11.03 29.96 -9.27
CA PRO A 62 -10.82 31.40 -9.22
C PRO A 62 -10.58 31.88 -7.78
N ASP A 63 -9.73 32.89 -7.64
CA ASP A 63 -9.45 33.61 -6.37
C ASP A 63 -8.83 32.75 -5.23
N VAL A 64 -7.90 31.84 -5.56
CA VAL A 64 -7.12 31.09 -4.56
C VAL A 64 -5.67 31.54 -4.52
N ASP A 65 -5.17 31.74 -3.30
CA ASP A 65 -3.77 31.99 -3.03
C ASP A 65 -3.01 30.65 -2.93
N LEU A 66 -2.15 30.38 -3.90
CA LEU A 66 -1.35 29.15 -3.94
C LEU A 66 -0.34 29.10 -2.78
N ASP A 67 0.19 30.25 -2.36
CA ASP A 67 1.16 30.31 -1.26
C ASP A 67 0.48 29.97 0.07
N GLU A 68 -0.79 30.34 0.25
CA GLU A 68 -1.60 29.94 1.41
C GLU A 68 -1.81 28.42 1.43
N LEU A 69 -2.16 27.81 0.29
CA LEU A 69 -2.35 26.35 0.20
C LEU A 69 -1.06 25.59 0.49
N LYS A 70 0.07 26.07 -0.05
CA LYS A 70 1.38 25.47 0.17
C LYS A 70 1.79 25.56 1.63
N ALA A 71 1.67 26.75 2.25
CA ALA A 71 1.97 26.92 3.67
C ALA A 71 1.11 26.00 4.54
N LYS A 72 -0.19 25.85 4.21
CA LYS A 72 -1.08 24.95 4.94
C LYS A 72 -0.73 23.48 4.75
N TYR A 73 -0.33 23.08 3.55
CA TYR A 73 0.17 21.73 3.28
C TYR A 73 1.43 21.41 4.10
N GLU A 74 2.40 22.32 4.14
CA GLU A 74 3.63 22.17 4.93
C GLU A 74 3.35 22.05 6.43
N GLU A 75 2.36 22.79 6.96
CA GLU A 75 1.89 22.66 8.35
C GLU A 75 1.35 21.24 8.61
N ILE A 76 0.52 20.71 7.71
CA ILE A 76 -0.04 19.36 7.82
C ILE A 76 1.07 18.30 7.77
N GLU A 77 2.08 18.47 6.91
CA GLU A 77 3.22 17.56 6.82
C GLU A 77 4.03 17.52 8.11
N GLN A 78 4.28 18.68 8.72
CA GLN A 78 4.99 18.76 10.00
C GLN A 78 4.21 18.07 11.11
N ASP A 79 2.90 18.34 11.22
CA ASP A 79 2.03 17.69 12.21
C ASP A 79 1.98 16.17 12.01
N TYR A 80 1.88 15.73 10.76
CA TYR A 80 1.90 14.31 10.41
C TYR A 80 3.23 13.65 10.79
N ALA A 81 4.36 14.26 10.42
CA ALA A 81 5.69 13.74 10.71
C ALA A 81 5.93 13.59 12.22
N ILE A 82 5.49 14.56 13.03
CA ILE A 82 5.55 14.49 14.50
C ILE A 82 4.69 13.33 15.01
N SER A 83 3.50 13.13 14.45
CA SER A 83 2.56 12.10 14.92
C SER A 83 3.02 10.67 14.63
N ILE A 84 3.70 10.46 13.51
CA ILE A 84 4.14 9.13 13.05
C ILE A 84 5.57 8.83 13.51
N ASN A 85 6.43 9.84 13.70
CA ASN A 85 7.80 9.72 14.20
C ASN A 85 8.60 8.61 13.49
N MET A 86 8.47 8.50 12.17
CA MET A 86 9.15 7.50 11.35
C MET A 86 9.57 8.04 10.00
N LYS A 87 10.66 7.48 9.46
CA LYS A 87 11.14 7.80 8.12
C LYS A 87 10.41 6.96 7.08
N ASN A 88 10.05 7.56 5.95
CA ASN A 88 9.39 6.90 4.82
C ASN A 88 10.14 5.64 4.33
N GLU A 89 11.48 5.65 4.39
CA GLU A 89 12.31 4.49 4.02
C GLU A 89 12.08 3.28 4.92
N GLU A 90 11.93 3.50 6.24
CA GLU A 90 11.69 2.43 7.20
C GLU A 90 10.35 1.74 6.90
N VAL A 91 9.32 2.52 6.55
CA VAL A 91 7.99 2.02 6.19
C VAL A 91 8.06 1.05 5.02
N LEU A 92 8.78 1.43 3.95
CA LEU A 92 8.95 0.59 2.78
C LEU A 92 9.69 -0.71 3.13
N GLN A 93 10.79 -0.60 3.89
CA GLN A 93 11.58 -1.76 4.31
C GLN A 93 10.76 -2.72 5.19
N TYR A 94 9.95 -2.20 6.13
CA TYR A 94 9.01 -3.01 6.92
C TYR A 94 7.95 -3.69 6.06
N GLY A 95 7.40 -2.98 5.08
CA GLY A 95 6.46 -3.55 4.11
C GLY A 95 7.08 -4.68 3.28
N GLN A 96 8.30 -4.48 2.78
CA GLN A 96 9.04 -5.52 2.07
C GLN A 96 9.35 -6.74 2.95
N ILE A 97 9.68 -6.53 4.23
CA ILE A 97 9.85 -7.63 5.19
C ILE A 97 8.54 -8.40 5.34
N ALA A 98 7.41 -7.72 5.55
CA ALA A 98 6.11 -8.37 5.71
C ALA A 98 5.73 -9.20 4.48
N VAL A 99 5.91 -8.64 3.28
CA VAL A 99 5.68 -9.34 2.01
C VAL A 99 6.56 -10.58 1.90
N ALA A 100 7.86 -10.45 2.20
CA ALA A 100 8.79 -11.57 2.16
C ALA A 100 8.45 -12.65 3.21
N GLN A 101 7.99 -12.26 4.41
CA GLN A 101 7.53 -13.18 5.45
C GLN A 101 6.29 -13.96 4.98
N ASN A 102 5.33 -13.29 4.35
CA ASN A 102 4.12 -13.92 3.83
C ASN A 102 4.44 -14.95 2.73
N GLU A 103 5.30 -14.58 1.79
CA GLU A 103 5.80 -15.51 0.77
C GLU A 103 6.54 -16.70 1.37
N MET A 104 7.43 -16.45 2.34
CA MET A 104 8.15 -17.50 3.07
C MET A 104 7.19 -18.47 3.77
N ASN A 105 6.20 -17.95 4.51
CA ASN A 105 5.20 -18.75 5.21
C ASN A 105 4.38 -19.60 4.24
N ARG A 106 4.05 -19.06 3.06
CA ARG A 106 3.34 -19.79 2.01
C ARG A 106 4.14 -20.98 1.50
N TYR A 107 5.45 -20.81 1.26
CA TYR A 107 6.32 -21.94 0.91
C TYR A 107 6.48 -22.94 2.06
N GLN A 108 6.62 -22.48 3.29
CA GLN A 108 6.70 -23.36 4.47
C GLN A 108 5.45 -24.22 4.65
N LEU A 109 4.26 -23.66 4.40
CA LEU A 109 3.01 -24.41 4.44
C LEU A 109 3.00 -25.52 3.38
N MET A 110 3.44 -25.21 2.16
CA MET A 110 3.57 -26.22 1.10
C MET A 110 4.55 -27.34 1.49
N ILE A 111 5.70 -26.98 2.09
CA ILE A 111 6.67 -27.96 2.59
C ILE A 111 6.02 -28.89 3.63
N LYS A 112 5.28 -28.33 4.59
CA LYS A 112 4.57 -29.13 5.61
C LYS A 112 3.53 -30.06 4.98
N MET A 113 2.82 -29.60 3.96
CA MET A 113 1.85 -30.43 3.23
C MET A 113 2.54 -31.59 2.52
N ILE A 114 3.68 -31.35 1.84
CA ILE A 114 4.48 -32.40 1.23
C ILE A 114 4.99 -33.39 2.28
N ASP A 115 5.49 -32.90 3.42
CA ASP A 115 6.00 -33.74 4.51
C ASP A 115 4.91 -34.65 5.10
N LEU A 116 3.68 -34.15 5.23
CA LEU A 116 2.54 -34.96 5.62
C LEU A 116 2.21 -36.03 4.58
N CYS A 117 2.25 -35.70 3.28
CA CYS A 117 2.00 -36.68 2.22
C CYS A 117 3.03 -37.81 2.23
N LEU A 118 4.32 -37.46 2.32
CA LEU A 118 5.41 -38.44 2.41
C LEU A 118 5.28 -39.33 3.64
N LYS A 119 4.98 -38.74 4.80
CA LYS A 119 4.78 -39.49 6.05
C LYS A 119 3.56 -40.41 5.98
N THR A 120 2.48 -39.98 5.33
CA THR A 120 1.31 -40.84 5.11
C THR A 120 1.68 -42.04 4.24
N GLN A 121 2.45 -41.83 3.16
CA GLN A 121 2.91 -42.92 2.30
C GLN A 121 3.77 -43.93 3.09
N GLU A 122 4.75 -43.44 3.86
CA GLU A 122 5.61 -44.29 4.70
C GLU A 122 4.79 -45.14 5.69
N LEU A 123 3.76 -44.55 6.31
CA LEU A 123 2.88 -45.27 7.23
C LEU A 123 2.04 -46.34 6.50
N SER A 124 1.48 -46.00 5.34
CA SER A 124 0.69 -46.93 4.53
C SER A 124 1.51 -48.13 4.08
N ASP A 125 2.74 -47.90 3.62
CA ASP A 125 3.69 -48.96 3.26
C ASP A 125 4.00 -49.85 4.46
N SER A 126 4.23 -49.26 5.64
CA SER A 126 4.51 -50.01 6.88
C SER A 126 3.33 -50.87 7.36
N MET A 127 2.10 -50.48 7.01
CA MET A 127 0.88 -51.18 7.37
C MET A 127 0.41 -52.16 6.28
N GLY A 128 1.12 -52.23 5.13
CA GLY A 128 0.72 -53.03 3.98
C GLY A 128 -0.60 -52.58 3.34
N VAL A 129 -1.01 -51.33 3.58
CA VAL A 129 -2.22 -50.75 3.00
C VAL A 129 -1.83 -50.04 1.70
N THR A 130 -2.39 -50.49 0.58
CA THR A 130 -2.24 -49.77 -0.69
C THR A 130 -3.04 -48.48 -0.61
N THR A 131 -2.34 -47.36 -0.47
CA THR A 131 -2.91 -46.04 -0.78
C THR A 131 -3.19 -46.00 -2.27
N SER A 132 -4.40 -45.60 -2.68
CA SER A 132 -4.64 -45.29 -4.09
C SER A 132 -3.67 -44.19 -4.50
N GLU A 133 -2.94 -44.36 -5.60
CA GLU A 133 -1.97 -43.39 -6.15
C GLU A 133 -2.56 -41.96 -6.28
N ASP A 134 -3.88 -41.83 -6.36
CA ASP A 134 -4.60 -40.57 -6.45
C ASP A 134 -4.70 -39.79 -5.13
N PHE A 135 -4.46 -40.41 -3.97
CA PHE A 135 -4.73 -39.77 -2.70
C PHE A 135 -3.51 -39.00 -2.19
N ASN A 136 -3.56 -37.69 -2.43
CA ASN A 136 -2.68 -36.59 -1.97
C ASN A 136 -1.66 -36.08 -2.98
N GLU A 137 -0.97 -36.92 -3.75
CA GLU A 137 0.10 -36.43 -4.63
C GLU A 137 -0.43 -35.52 -5.74
N GLN A 138 -1.50 -35.94 -6.41
CA GLN A 138 -2.14 -35.13 -7.46
C GLN A 138 -2.67 -33.80 -6.90
N THR A 139 -3.27 -33.81 -5.70
CA THR A 139 -3.73 -32.60 -5.00
C THR A 139 -2.57 -31.63 -4.72
N ILE A 140 -1.42 -32.15 -4.27
CA ILE A 140 -0.21 -31.35 -4.05
C ILE A 140 0.31 -30.80 -5.39
N ARG A 141 0.33 -31.61 -6.44
CA ARG A 141 0.75 -31.19 -7.79
C ARG A 141 -0.16 -30.10 -8.35
N GLU A 142 -1.45 -30.18 -8.11
CA GLU A 142 -2.41 -29.14 -8.48
C GLU A 142 -2.18 -27.86 -7.68
N LEU A 143 -2.03 -27.96 -6.36
CA LEU A 143 -1.74 -26.80 -5.52
C LEU A 143 -0.43 -26.11 -5.94
N LEU A 144 0.60 -26.89 -6.28
CA LEU A 144 1.88 -26.39 -6.76
C LEU A 144 1.74 -25.57 -8.04
N LYS A 145 0.72 -25.76 -8.89
CA LYS A 145 0.50 -24.93 -10.10
C LYS A 145 0.35 -23.44 -9.76
N HIS A 146 -0.15 -23.12 -8.57
CA HIS A 146 -0.30 -21.74 -8.10
C HIS A 146 0.99 -21.10 -7.58
N PHE A 147 2.10 -21.87 -7.52
CA PHE A 147 3.38 -21.41 -7.00
C PHE A 147 4.40 -21.21 -8.12
N LYS A 148 5.12 -20.08 -8.07
CA LYS A 148 6.24 -19.77 -8.98
C LYS A 148 7.54 -20.49 -8.56
N VAL A 149 7.51 -21.82 -8.63
CA VAL A 149 8.63 -22.72 -8.35
C VAL A 149 8.78 -23.74 -9.48
N GLN A 150 10.02 -24.13 -9.79
CA GLN A 150 10.30 -25.17 -10.77
C GLN A 150 9.66 -26.49 -10.32
N LYS A 151 8.96 -27.17 -11.23
CA LYS A 151 8.25 -28.42 -10.97
C LYS A 151 9.17 -29.61 -11.10
N CYS A 152 8.96 -30.62 -10.27
CA CYS A 152 9.68 -31.90 -10.29
C CYS A 152 8.71 -33.08 -10.28
N GLU A 153 9.20 -34.22 -10.77
CA GLU A 153 8.51 -35.51 -10.67
C GLU A 153 8.58 -36.10 -9.26
N SER A 154 9.58 -35.77 -8.45
CA SER A 154 9.65 -36.24 -7.05
C SER A 154 9.14 -35.17 -6.09
N LEU A 155 8.22 -35.54 -5.18
CA LEU A 155 7.82 -34.67 -4.07
C LEU A 155 8.99 -34.34 -3.14
N THR A 156 9.96 -35.25 -2.97
CA THR A 156 11.18 -35.02 -2.19
C THR A 156 12.06 -33.95 -2.82
N GLU A 157 12.27 -34.01 -4.14
CA GLU A 157 13.00 -32.96 -4.86
C GLU A 157 12.22 -31.64 -4.84
N GLN A 158 10.90 -31.70 -5.01
CA GLN A 158 10.04 -30.53 -4.97
C GLN A 158 10.11 -29.81 -3.62
N ARG A 159 10.14 -30.57 -2.53
CA ARG A 159 10.36 -30.09 -1.16
C ARG A 159 11.68 -29.34 -1.05
N GLN A 160 12.77 -29.91 -1.56
CA GLN A 160 14.09 -29.28 -1.50
C GLN A 160 14.11 -27.92 -2.22
N LYS A 161 13.48 -27.81 -3.40
CA LYS A 161 13.35 -26.53 -4.12
C LYS A 161 12.55 -25.49 -3.36
N LEU A 162 11.54 -25.90 -2.59
CA LEU A 162 10.78 -25.01 -1.73
C LEU A 162 11.62 -24.54 -0.53
N VAL A 163 12.44 -25.42 0.06
CA VAL A 163 13.40 -25.06 1.12
C VAL A 163 14.38 -23.98 0.62
N GLU A 164 14.91 -24.12 -0.60
CA GLU A 164 15.78 -23.11 -1.21
C GLU A 164 15.08 -21.74 -1.39
N LYS A 165 13.80 -21.74 -1.76
CA LYS A 165 12.98 -20.51 -1.83
C LYS A 165 12.81 -19.88 -0.45
N VAL A 166 12.51 -20.68 0.58
CA VAL A 166 12.42 -20.22 1.97
C VAL A 166 13.72 -19.57 2.42
N GLU A 167 14.87 -20.20 2.15
CA GLU A 167 16.17 -19.66 2.56
C GLU A 167 16.50 -18.36 1.82
N LYS A 168 16.13 -18.24 0.53
CA LYS A 168 16.26 -16.98 -0.22
C LYS A 168 15.46 -15.85 0.44
N HIS A 169 14.21 -16.11 0.83
CA HIS A 169 13.39 -15.09 1.49
C HIS A 169 13.91 -14.74 2.89
N LYS A 170 14.41 -15.73 3.64
CA LYS A 170 15.04 -15.51 4.95
C LYS A 170 16.28 -14.63 4.84
N ASN A 171 17.17 -14.90 3.91
CA ASN A 171 18.34 -14.07 3.64
C ASN A 171 17.96 -12.64 3.25
N ASN A 172 16.89 -12.47 2.45
CA ASN A 172 16.41 -11.13 2.09
C ASN A 172 15.87 -10.37 3.31
N ILE A 173 15.10 -11.03 4.17
CA ILE A 173 14.59 -10.45 5.42
C ILE A 173 15.76 -10.03 6.34
N GLU A 174 16.80 -10.86 6.45
CA GLU A 174 17.98 -10.55 7.27
C GLU A 174 18.75 -9.34 6.73
N LYS A 175 18.89 -9.21 5.41
CA LYS A 175 19.48 -8.02 4.77
C LYS A 175 18.68 -6.76 5.08
N LEU A 176 17.37 -6.78 4.83
CA LEU A 176 16.49 -5.63 5.10
C LEU A 176 16.53 -5.21 6.58
N LYS A 177 16.52 -6.16 7.50
CA LYS A 177 16.68 -5.90 8.94
C LYS A 177 18.01 -5.25 9.28
N SER A 178 19.09 -5.71 8.65
CA SER A 178 20.41 -5.10 8.85
C SER A 178 20.44 -3.66 8.36
N SER A 179 19.81 -3.35 7.22
CA SER A 179 19.72 -1.99 6.69
C SER A 179 18.96 -1.06 7.64
N ILE A 180 17.80 -1.50 8.14
CA ILE A 180 17.03 -0.77 9.17
C ILE A 180 17.89 -0.49 10.40
N ASN A 181 18.54 -1.51 10.97
CA ASN A 181 19.32 -1.37 12.20
C ASN A 181 20.52 -0.43 12.06
N LYS A 182 21.08 -0.30 10.86
CA LYS A 182 22.23 0.57 10.60
C LYS A 182 21.85 1.97 10.13
N ASN A 183 20.54 2.26 9.97
CA ASN A 183 20.06 3.45 9.27
C ASN A 183 20.77 3.65 7.91
N GLU A 184 21.17 2.55 7.26
CA GLU A 184 21.79 2.61 5.95
C GLU A 184 20.69 2.97 4.96
N VAL A 185 20.79 4.18 4.40
CA VAL A 185 19.96 4.59 3.26
C VAL A 185 20.33 3.67 2.11
N THR A 186 19.42 2.79 1.74
CA THR A 186 19.53 2.05 0.49
C THR A 186 19.32 3.05 -0.63
N ASP A 187 20.42 3.41 -1.29
CA ASP A 187 20.47 4.31 -2.45
C ASP A 187 19.74 3.62 -3.62
N SER A 188 18.41 3.70 -3.63
CA SER A 188 17.61 3.06 -4.68
C SER A 188 16.30 3.81 -4.91
N GLY A 189 16.38 4.88 -5.72
CA GLY A 189 15.30 5.43 -6.54
C GLY A 189 14.12 6.03 -5.80
N ASP A 190 13.81 7.30 -6.10
CA ASP A 190 12.57 8.03 -5.75
C ASP A 190 11.57 7.24 -4.91
N PHE A 191 11.64 7.44 -3.59
CA PHE A 191 10.71 6.88 -2.62
C PHE A 191 9.28 7.29 -2.96
N ASN A 192 8.51 6.44 -3.64
CA ASN A 192 7.13 6.75 -4.02
C ASN A 192 6.15 6.27 -2.95
N LEU A 193 5.30 7.17 -2.45
CA LEU A 193 4.18 6.87 -1.55
C LEU A 193 3.28 5.73 -2.06
N THR A 194 3.22 5.54 -3.38
CA THR A 194 2.51 4.44 -4.03
C THR A 194 3.08 3.07 -3.63
N ASP A 195 4.41 2.91 -3.67
CA ASP A 195 5.05 1.64 -3.34
C ASP A 195 4.91 1.31 -1.85
N GLN A 196 5.00 2.34 -1.00
CA GLN A 196 4.72 2.21 0.43
C GLN A 196 3.28 1.75 0.67
N PHE A 197 2.31 2.36 -0.01
CA PHE A 197 0.91 1.99 0.11
C PHE A 197 0.64 0.56 -0.36
N ILE A 198 1.23 0.14 -1.48
CA ILE A 198 1.11 -1.25 -1.98
C ILE A 198 1.73 -2.22 -0.97
N CYS A 199 2.95 -1.94 -0.49
CA CYS A 199 3.62 -2.80 0.48
C CYS A 199 2.85 -2.88 1.80
N LEU A 200 2.23 -1.78 2.21
CA LEU A 200 1.36 -1.70 3.38
C LEU A 200 0.16 -2.63 3.23
N GLN A 201 -0.58 -2.52 2.12
CA GLN A 201 -1.74 -3.38 1.83
C GLN A 201 -1.35 -4.86 1.78
N MET A 202 -0.25 -5.19 1.10
CA MET A 202 0.24 -6.57 1.00
C MET A 202 0.72 -7.11 2.34
N GLY A 203 1.43 -6.29 3.13
CA GLY A 203 1.96 -6.68 4.44
C GLY A 203 0.88 -6.84 5.50
N LEU A 204 -0.15 -6.00 5.46
CA LEU A 204 -1.34 -6.12 6.33
C LEU A 204 -2.36 -7.14 5.83
N GLU A 205 -2.22 -7.62 4.59
CA GLU A 205 -3.18 -8.53 3.94
C GLU A 205 -4.58 -7.94 3.84
N MET A 206 -4.67 -6.65 3.53
CA MET A 206 -5.94 -5.93 3.43
C MET A 206 -5.98 -5.00 2.23
N GLN A 207 -7.16 -4.85 1.65
CA GLN A 207 -7.43 -3.85 0.62
C GLN A 207 -7.86 -2.55 1.30
N ILE A 208 -7.22 -1.45 0.93
CA ILE A 208 -7.50 -0.12 1.47
C ILE A 208 -7.76 0.81 0.28
N ASP A 209 -8.82 1.60 0.31
CA ASP A 209 -9.03 2.66 -0.67
C ASP A 209 -8.33 3.93 -0.19
N ASP A 210 -7.36 4.42 -0.97
CA ASP A 210 -6.58 5.61 -0.62
C ASP A 210 -7.40 6.91 -0.63
N LYS A 211 -8.59 6.90 -1.25
CA LYS A 211 -9.55 8.02 -1.21
C LYS A 211 -10.41 8.02 0.05
N GLN A 212 -10.53 6.88 0.73
CA GLN A 212 -11.41 6.73 1.90
C GLN A 212 -10.66 6.87 3.23
N ILE A 213 -9.33 6.83 3.20
CA ILE A 213 -8.50 7.03 4.39
C ILE A 213 -7.89 8.42 4.40
N SER A 214 -7.76 8.98 5.59
CA SER A 214 -6.96 10.19 5.84
C SER A 214 -5.46 9.87 5.86
N LEU A 215 -4.63 10.91 5.71
CA LEU A 215 -3.17 10.80 5.89
C LEU A 215 -2.82 10.28 7.29
N TYR A 216 -3.56 10.68 8.32
CA TYR A 216 -3.39 10.18 9.68
C TYR A 216 -3.67 8.67 9.79
N GLU A 217 -4.78 8.19 9.21
CA GLU A 217 -5.12 6.77 9.20
C GLU A 217 -4.10 5.93 8.43
N PHE A 218 -3.57 6.45 7.32
CA PHE A 218 -2.43 5.83 6.63
C PHE A 218 -1.26 5.61 7.59
N GLY A 219 -0.87 6.63 8.35
CA GLY A 219 0.19 6.52 9.36
C GLY A 219 -0.13 5.51 10.47
N LEU A 220 -1.39 5.37 10.89
CA LEU A 220 -1.79 4.31 11.83
C LEU A 220 -1.64 2.91 11.24
N TYR A 221 -1.96 2.73 9.96
CA TYR A 221 -1.73 1.45 9.28
C TYR A 221 -0.25 1.12 9.18
N VAL A 222 0.58 2.11 8.87
CA VAL A 222 2.05 1.97 8.89
C VAL A 222 2.52 1.46 10.25
N LYS A 223 2.08 2.10 11.34
CA LYS A 223 2.42 1.65 12.70
C LYS A 223 2.01 0.18 12.97
N ARG A 224 0.80 -0.19 12.57
CA ARG A 224 0.30 -1.58 12.72
C ARG A 224 1.12 -2.60 11.92
N LEU A 225 1.56 -2.24 10.72
CA LEU A 225 2.40 -3.10 9.89
C LEU A 225 3.71 -3.41 10.60
N ILE A 226 4.33 -2.41 11.22
CA ILE A 226 5.59 -2.55 11.95
C ILE A 226 5.39 -3.45 13.17
N GLU A 227 4.35 -3.17 13.96
CA GLU A 227 3.99 -4.00 15.11
C GLU A 227 3.80 -5.47 14.71
N LYS A 228 3.13 -5.72 13.57
CA LYS A 228 2.97 -7.07 12.99
C LYS A 228 4.33 -7.70 12.66
N VAL A 229 5.18 -6.99 11.92
CA VAL A 229 6.52 -7.50 11.52
C VAL A 229 7.38 -7.80 12.74
N GLU A 230 7.41 -6.92 13.73
CA GLU A 230 8.17 -7.10 14.97
C GLU A 230 7.66 -8.28 15.79
N ALA A 231 6.33 -8.43 15.93
CA ALA A 231 5.72 -9.56 16.62
C ALA A 231 6.08 -10.89 15.96
N THR A 232 5.96 -10.97 14.62
CA THR A 232 6.37 -12.16 13.85
C THR A 232 7.86 -12.46 14.03
N ASN A 233 8.71 -11.44 14.04
CA ASN A 233 10.14 -11.61 14.25
C ASN A 233 10.49 -12.14 15.65
N LYS A 234 9.78 -11.67 16.68
CA LYS A 234 9.95 -12.18 18.06
C LYS A 234 9.52 -13.64 18.16
N ALA A 235 8.38 -14.01 17.55
CA ALA A 235 7.90 -15.39 17.52
C ALA A 235 8.91 -16.35 16.85
N LEU A 236 9.51 -15.93 15.74
CA LEU A 236 10.54 -16.72 15.03
C LEU A 236 11.84 -16.90 15.81
N LYS A 237 12.20 -15.96 16.70
CA LYS A 237 13.37 -16.08 17.58
C LYS A 237 13.11 -17.02 18.76
N ASN A 238 11.89 -17.04 19.29
CA ASN A 238 11.52 -17.83 20.47
C ASN A 238 11.05 -19.26 20.14
N GLY A 239 10.80 -19.56 18.85
CA GLY A 239 10.46 -20.90 18.37
C GLY A 239 11.65 -21.76 17.96
N LYS A 240 12.88 -21.39 18.36
CA LYS A 240 14.09 -22.21 18.26
C LYS A 240 14.36 -22.94 19.56
#